data_AF-A0A1R3XJM9-F1
#
_entry.id   AF-A0A1R3XJM9-F1
#
_cell.length_a   1.000
_cell.length_b   1.000
_cell.length_c   1.000
_cell.angle_alpha   90.00
_cell.angle_beta   90.00
_cell.angle_gamma   90.00
#
_symmetry.space_group_name_H-M   'P 1'
#
loop_
_entity.id
_entity.type
_entity.pdbx_description
1 polymer ?
#
loop_
_entity_poly.entity_id
_entity_poly.type
_entity_poly.pdbx_seq_one_letter_code
_entity_poly.pdbx_strand_id
1 'polypeptide(L)'
;MNGPFKGLLSVSVLLLLSSCEGDRKQDAYVGTDSVTEDSIASVHQRPVITISEANTDLDSVENIERPAASEITNLKFPLSNLYGIWTYDPEGPHADFELNEKWFFVVDYDGDGSMPYVIKRDSIIVYYNDFISRGLIKEATGEILKISWDGQEATRYVRWAQ
;
A
#
# COMPACT_ATOMS: atom_id res chain seq x y z
N MET A 1 74.90 14.23 -16.87
CA MET A 1 73.95 13.14 -16.56
C MET A 1 73.90 13.01 -15.05
N ASN A 2 72.86 13.53 -14.40
CA ASN A 2 72.65 13.42 -12.96
C ASN A 2 71.13 13.26 -12.72
N GLY A 3 70.74 12.23 -11.98
CA GLY A 3 69.38 12.05 -11.52
C GLY A 3 69.27 10.88 -10.54
N PRO A 4 69.15 11.14 -9.24
CA PRO A 4 68.92 10.10 -8.23
C PRO A 4 67.47 10.00 -7.76
N PHE A 5 67.09 8.75 -7.50
CA PHE A 5 66.32 8.20 -6.36
C PHE A 5 65.14 8.97 -5.72
N LYS A 6 63.95 8.39 -5.95
CA LYS A 6 62.91 7.92 -5.01
C LYS A 6 62.63 8.75 -3.73
N GLY A 7 61.54 9.51 -3.77
CA GLY A 7 60.84 10.03 -2.60
C GLY A 7 59.56 9.23 -2.29
N LEU A 8 59.45 8.75 -1.05
CA LEU A 8 58.25 8.20 -0.42
C LEU A 8 57.20 9.32 -0.23
N LEU A 9 55.93 9.07 -0.53
CA LEU A 9 54.82 9.85 0.01
C LEU A 9 53.82 8.90 0.68
N SER A 10 53.86 8.92 2.01
CA SER A 10 52.84 8.35 2.89
C SER A 10 51.67 9.34 2.96
N VAL A 11 50.48 8.93 2.53
CA VAL A 11 49.25 9.69 2.75
C VAL A 11 48.41 8.92 3.75
N SER A 12 48.43 9.38 5.00
CA SER A 12 47.55 8.89 6.06
C SER A 12 46.24 9.68 5.98
N VAL A 13 45.15 8.98 5.65
CA VAL A 13 43.79 9.54 5.66
C VAL A 13 43.21 9.33 7.06
N LEU A 14 42.97 10.43 7.79
CA LEU A 14 42.22 10.44 9.05
C LEU A 14 40.72 10.37 8.74
N LEU A 15 40.06 9.27 9.11
CA LEU A 15 38.60 9.19 9.18
C LEU A 15 38.14 9.57 10.59
N LEU A 16 37.52 10.74 10.72
CA LEU A 16 36.72 11.11 11.88
C LEU A 16 35.25 10.85 11.52
N LEU A 17 34.64 9.84 12.13
CA LEU A 17 33.19 9.74 12.21
C LEU A 17 32.79 9.72 13.69
N SER A 18 32.18 10.84 14.07
CA SER A 18 31.63 11.17 15.37
C SER A 18 30.51 10.21 15.75
N SER A 19 30.56 9.71 16.98
CA SER A 19 29.41 9.13 17.68
C SER A 19 28.33 10.21 17.85
N CYS A 20 27.09 9.91 17.48
CA CYS A 20 25.92 10.70 17.87
C CYS A 20 25.04 9.82 18.77
N GLU A 21 25.31 9.84 20.07
CA GLU A 21 24.28 9.56 21.08
C GLU A 21 23.40 10.80 21.23
N GLY A 22 22.09 10.58 21.17
CA GLY A 22 21.09 11.63 21.29
C GLY A 22 19.82 11.10 21.94
N ASP A 23 19.87 10.90 23.25
CA ASP A 23 18.69 10.88 24.11
C ASP A 23 17.95 12.22 23.98
N ARG A 24 16.63 12.20 23.78
CA ARG A 24 15.77 13.32 24.19
C ARG A 24 14.33 12.90 24.50
N LYS A 25 13.89 13.44 25.63
CA LYS A 25 12.76 13.10 26.50
C LYS A 25 11.40 13.57 25.94
N GLN A 26 10.36 12.92 26.45
CA GLN A 26 8.98 13.40 26.52
C GLN A 26 8.90 14.83 27.05
N ASP A 27 8.11 15.67 26.38
CA ASP A 27 7.51 16.85 26.97
C ASP A 27 6.01 16.87 26.65
N ALA A 28 5.22 17.01 27.71
CA ALA A 28 3.80 17.30 27.67
C ALA A 28 3.58 18.81 27.50
N TYR A 29 2.61 19.21 26.69
CA TYR A 29 2.06 20.56 26.71
C TYR A 29 0.54 20.52 26.50
N VAL A 30 -0.17 21.24 27.38
CA VAL A 30 -1.62 21.40 27.45
C VAL A 30 -1.97 22.85 27.08
N GLY A 31 -2.96 23.05 26.21
CA GLY A 31 -3.78 24.28 26.17
C GLY A 31 -4.22 24.81 24.80
N THR A 32 -5.44 24.42 24.37
CA THR A 32 -6.56 25.18 23.71
C THR A 32 -6.25 26.19 22.57
N ASP A 33 -6.87 26.17 21.38
CA ASP A 33 -8.32 26.23 21.09
C ASP A 33 -8.69 25.72 19.67
N SER A 34 -9.80 24.97 19.62
CA SER A 34 -10.89 25.03 18.62
C SER A 34 -10.63 24.89 17.10
N VAL A 35 -10.67 23.66 16.56
CA VAL A 35 -11.53 23.27 15.41
C VAL A 35 -11.86 21.78 15.54
N THR A 36 -13.15 21.46 15.49
CA THR A 36 -13.72 20.11 15.56
C THR A 36 -13.44 19.29 14.28
N GLU A 37 -12.62 18.26 14.40
CA GLU A 37 -12.51 17.10 13.48
C GLU A 37 -12.36 15.82 14.32
N ASP A 38 -13.20 15.70 15.34
CA ASP A 38 -13.27 14.52 16.19
C ASP A 38 -14.20 13.52 15.52
N SER A 39 -13.66 12.52 14.80
CA SER A 39 -14.19 11.15 14.64
C SER A 39 -13.66 10.33 13.43
N ILE A 40 -12.36 10.33 13.11
CA ILE A 40 -11.79 9.19 12.34
C ILE A 40 -10.35 8.82 12.74
N ALA A 41 -9.97 9.04 14.00
CA ALA A 41 -8.67 8.63 14.54
C ALA A 41 -8.80 7.37 15.41
N SER A 42 -9.31 6.28 14.81
CA SER A 42 -8.96 4.93 15.25
C SER A 42 -8.11 4.34 14.14
N VAL A 43 -6.81 4.62 14.21
CA VAL A 43 -5.81 3.89 13.46
C VAL A 43 -5.84 2.47 14.02
N HIS A 44 -6.64 1.60 13.40
CA HIS A 44 -6.40 0.16 13.48
C HIS A 44 -5.00 -0.06 12.90
N GLN A 45 -4.01 -0.13 13.78
CA GLN A 45 -2.68 -0.56 13.43
C GLN A 45 -2.83 -1.92 12.78
N ARG A 46 -2.39 -2.05 11.52
CA ARG A 46 -2.44 -3.30 10.79
C ARG A 46 -1.78 -4.39 11.64
N PRO A 47 -2.48 -5.50 11.95
CA PRO A 47 -1.77 -6.71 12.32
C PRO A 47 -0.80 -7.05 11.19
N VAL A 48 0.36 -7.63 11.51
CA VAL A 48 1.25 -8.18 10.50
C VAL A 48 0.55 -9.43 9.96
N ILE A 49 -0.23 -9.26 8.90
CA ILE A 49 -1.04 -10.31 8.28
C ILE A 49 -0.21 -11.03 7.21
N THR A 50 -0.18 -12.35 7.27
CA THR A 50 0.32 -13.20 6.18
C THR A 50 -0.64 -13.16 4.99
N ILE A 51 -0.17 -13.50 3.79
CA ILE A 51 -1.01 -13.53 2.57
C ILE A 51 -2.21 -14.48 2.76
N SER A 52 -2.01 -15.60 3.46
CA SER A 52 -3.09 -16.54 3.78
C SER A 52 -4.13 -15.91 4.70
N GLU A 53 -3.72 -15.15 5.71
CA GLU A 53 -4.68 -14.45 6.59
C GLU A 53 -5.39 -13.30 5.86
N ALA A 54 -4.75 -12.68 4.87
CA ALA A 54 -5.38 -11.63 4.06
C ALA A 54 -6.46 -12.17 3.09
N ASN A 55 -6.45 -13.47 2.80
CA ASN A 55 -7.43 -14.15 1.93
C ASN A 55 -8.42 -15.01 2.73
N THR A 56 -8.67 -14.69 3.99
CA THR A 56 -9.57 -15.47 4.85
C THR A 56 -10.40 -14.55 5.73
N ASP A 57 -11.69 -14.84 5.84
CA ASP A 57 -12.54 -14.22 6.86
C ASP A 57 -12.15 -14.75 8.24
N LEU A 58 -11.62 -13.88 9.09
CA LEU A 58 -11.14 -14.27 10.41
C LEU A 58 -12.29 -14.18 11.43
N ASP A 59 -12.96 -15.30 11.70
CA ASP A 59 -14.03 -15.40 12.70
C ASP A 59 -13.65 -14.86 14.10
N SER A 60 -12.36 -14.84 14.42
CA SER A 60 -11.84 -14.34 15.70
C SER A 60 -11.67 -12.82 15.77
N VAL A 61 -11.86 -12.10 14.66
CA VAL A 61 -11.70 -10.65 14.56
C VAL A 61 -13.08 -10.01 14.37
N GLU A 62 -13.33 -8.90 15.06
CA GLU A 62 -14.59 -8.17 14.91
C GLU A 62 -14.62 -7.46 13.56
N ASN A 63 -15.76 -7.57 12.85
CA ASN A 63 -15.94 -6.91 11.58
C ASN A 63 -15.96 -5.39 11.73
N ILE A 64 -15.24 -4.70 10.85
CA ILE A 64 -15.27 -3.25 10.73
C ILE A 64 -16.57 -2.78 10.06
N GLU A 65 -16.89 -1.50 10.24
CA GLU A 65 -17.94 -0.87 9.45
C GLU A 65 -17.52 -0.75 7.98
N ARG A 66 -18.40 -1.17 7.08
CA ARG A 66 -18.19 -1.19 5.62
C ARG A 66 -19.27 -0.37 4.93
N PRO A 67 -18.95 0.33 3.83
CA PRO A 67 -19.98 0.99 3.03
C PRO A 67 -20.93 -0.05 2.42
N ALA A 68 -22.22 0.29 2.33
CA ALA A 68 -23.25 -0.62 1.81
C ALA A 68 -23.09 -0.90 0.30
N ALA A 69 -22.39 -0.03 -0.43
CA ALA A 69 -22.12 -0.16 -1.85
C ALA A 69 -20.80 0.52 -2.22
N SER A 70 -20.22 0.09 -3.34
CA SER A 70 -19.02 0.74 -3.89
C SER A 70 -19.34 2.10 -4.50
N GLU A 71 -18.39 3.03 -4.41
CA GLU A 71 -18.54 4.40 -4.93
C GLU A 71 -17.34 4.82 -5.77
N ILE A 72 -17.60 5.54 -6.87
CA ILE A 72 -16.55 6.16 -7.69
C ILE A 72 -16.85 7.65 -7.88
N THR A 73 -15.90 8.50 -7.50
CA THR A 73 -16.02 9.95 -7.60
C THR A 73 -14.77 10.58 -8.23
N ASN A 74 -14.96 11.42 -9.26
CA ASN A 74 -13.90 12.20 -9.93
C ASN A 74 -12.71 11.34 -10.42
N LEU A 75 -12.99 10.20 -11.04
CA LEU A 75 -12.01 9.23 -11.48
C LEU A 75 -10.94 9.84 -12.41
N LYS A 76 -9.65 9.54 -12.15
CA LYS A 76 -8.51 10.04 -12.94
C LYS A 76 -8.28 9.22 -14.21
N PHE A 77 -8.57 7.92 -14.16
CA PHE A 77 -8.34 6.98 -15.25
C PHE A 77 -9.66 6.61 -15.94
N PRO A 78 -9.67 6.22 -17.23
CA PRO A 78 -10.89 5.70 -17.85
C PRO A 78 -11.40 4.47 -17.11
N LEU A 79 -12.70 4.42 -16.83
CA LEU A 79 -13.29 3.31 -16.07
C LEU A 79 -13.07 1.95 -16.76
N SER A 80 -13.11 1.93 -18.09
CA SER A 80 -12.81 0.76 -18.93
C SER A 80 -11.40 0.21 -18.71
N ASN A 81 -10.46 1.02 -18.22
CA ASN A 81 -9.09 0.62 -17.99
C ASN A 81 -8.86 0.07 -16.58
N LEU A 82 -9.82 0.26 -15.67
CA LEU A 82 -9.78 -0.26 -14.30
C LEU A 82 -10.59 -1.54 -14.16
N TYR A 83 -11.78 -1.58 -14.76
CA TYR A 83 -12.62 -2.77 -14.66
C TYR A 83 -12.02 -3.94 -15.45
N GLY A 84 -12.04 -5.10 -14.82
CA GLY A 84 -11.45 -6.32 -15.34
C GLY A 84 -11.04 -7.30 -14.26
N ILE A 85 -10.56 -8.44 -14.72
CA ILE A 85 -9.93 -9.46 -13.89
C ILE A 85 -8.43 -9.25 -14.00
N TRP A 86 -7.75 -9.21 -12.87
CA TRP A 86 -6.35 -8.78 -12.76
C TRP A 86 -5.53 -9.83 -12.04
N THR A 87 -4.33 -10.08 -12.56
CA THR A 87 -3.36 -10.97 -11.93
C THR A 87 -1.97 -10.35 -11.90
N TYR A 88 -1.22 -10.63 -10.85
CA TYR A 88 0.20 -10.40 -10.72
C TYR A 88 0.99 -11.53 -11.41
N ASP A 89 0.45 -12.75 -11.42
CA ASP A 89 1.06 -13.93 -12.05
C ASP A 89 0.22 -14.41 -13.26
N PRO A 90 0.53 -13.96 -14.50
CA PRO A 90 -0.20 -14.39 -15.70
C PRO A 90 -0.04 -15.87 -16.05
N GLU A 91 0.98 -16.54 -15.51
CA GLU A 91 1.19 -17.98 -15.74
C GLU A 91 0.56 -18.83 -14.63
N GLY A 92 -0.01 -18.17 -13.62
CA GLY A 92 -0.71 -18.81 -12.52
C GLY A 92 -1.98 -19.55 -12.97
N PRO A 93 -2.58 -20.34 -12.07
CA PRO A 93 -3.87 -20.98 -12.35
C PRO A 93 -5.07 -20.05 -12.13
N HIS A 94 -4.89 -18.97 -11.36
CA HIS A 94 -5.94 -18.07 -10.88
C HIS A 94 -5.51 -16.60 -11.01
N ALA A 95 -6.51 -15.72 -11.08
CA ALA A 95 -6.30 -14.28 -10.94
C ALA A 95 -6.18 -13.88 -9.46
N ASP A 96 -5.74 -12.66 -9.16
CA ASP A 96 -5.75 -12.15 -7.78
C ASP A 96 -7.12 -11.55 -7.42
N PHE A 97 -7.70 -10.77 -8.34
CA PHE A 97 -8.98 -10.11 -8.10
C PHE A 97 -9.73 -9.75 -9.38
N GLU A 98 -11.03 -9.54 -9.25
CA GLU A 98 -11.86 -8.84 -10.23
C GLU A 98 -12.29 -7.48 -9.66
N LEU A 99 -12.10 -6.41 -10.44
CA LEU A 99 -12.67 -5.11 -10.13
C LEU A 99 -13.81 -4.83 -11.13
N ASN A 100 -15.02 -4.64 -10.61
CA ASN A 100 -16.20 -4.29 -11.40
C ASN A 100 -17.02 -3.19 -10.71
N GLU A 101 -18.17 -2.83 -11.28
CA GLU A 101 -19.03 -1.76 -10.74
C GLU A 101 -19.52 -1.99 -9.31
N LYS A 102 -19.62 -3.24 -8.88
CA LYS A 102 -20.20 -3.60 -7.59
C LYS A 102 -19.12 -3.85 -6.55
N TRP A 103 -18.09 -4.61 -6.91
CA TRP A 103 -17.16 -5.20 -5.95
C TRP A 103 -15.72 -5.17 -6.42
N PHE A 104 -14.81 -5.16 -5.45
CA PHE A 104 -13.46 -5.67 -5.54
C PHE A 104 -13.51 -7.11 -5.04
N PHE A 105 -13.59 -8.06 -5.96
CA PHE A 105 -13.72 -9.47 -5.64
C PHE A 105 -12.35 -10.12 -5.54
N VAL A 106 -11.97 -10.57 -4.35
CA VAL A 106 -10.71 -11.30 -4.13
C VAL A 106 -10.90 -12.76 -4.51
N VAL A 107 -10.08 -13.26 -5.43
CA VAL A 107 -10.15 -14.64 -5.91
C VAL A 107 -9.55 -15.58 -4.86
N ASP A 108 -10.12 -16.79 -4.74
CA ASP A 108 -9.74 -17.81 -3.75
C ASP A 108 -9.79 -17.32 -2.28
N TYR A 109 -10.65 -16.34 -2.01
CA TYR A 109 -10.93 -15.88 -0.65
C TYR A 109 -11.78 -16.90 0.11
N ASP A 110 -11.33 -17.29 1.31
CA ASP A 110 -12.09 -18.17 2.21
C ASP A 110 -13.15 -17.34 2.96
N GLY A 111 -14.38 -17.34 2.44
CA GLY A 111 -15.50 -16.52 2.93
C GLY A 111 -16.20 -15.76 1.79
N ASP A 112 -16.74 -14.58 2.10
CA ASP A 112 -17.26 -13.67 1.08
C ASP A 112 -16.14 -12.77 0.54
N GLY A 113 -15.61 -13.13 -0.64
CA GLY A 113 -14.59 -12.35 -1.35
C GLY A 113 -15.07 -11.01 -1.91
N SER A 114 -16.36 -10.66 -1.77
CA SER A 114 -16.96 -9.45 -2.36
C SER A 114 -16.72 -8.22 -1.47
N MET A 115 -15.66 -7.48 -1.74
CA MET A 115 -15.31 -6.28 -0.96
C MET A 115 -15.88 -5.02 -1.61
N PRO A 116 -16.67 -4.18 -0.88
CA PRO A 116 -17.02 -2.88 -1.38
C PRO A 116 -15.78 -1.98 -1.38
N TYR A 117 -15.77 -1.01 -2.28
CA TYR A 117 -14.63 -0.12 -2.44
C TYR A 117 -15.07 1.33 -2.68
N VAL A 118 -14.16 2.26 -2.41
CA VAL A 118 -14.32 3.67 -2.77
C VAL A 118 -13.15 4.10 -3.63
N ILE A 119 -13.41 4.61 -4.83
CA ILE A 119 -12.41 5.23 -5.69
C ILE A 119 -12.63 6.74 -5.77
N LYS A 120 -11.60 7.51 -5.45
CA LYS A 120 -11.59 8.97 -5.59
C LYS A 120 -10.33 9.42 -6.31
N ARG A 121 -10.48 9.97 -7.52
CA ARG A 121 -9.37 10.33 -8.43
C ARG A 121 -8.51 9.11 -8.77
N ASP A 122 -7.35 8.99 -8.14
CA ASP A 122 -6.39 7.88 -8.26
C ASP A 122 -6.23 7.09 -6.97
N SER A 123 -6.99 7.40 -5.92
CA SER A 123 -7.01 6.62 -4.68
C SER A 123 -8.12 5.56 -4.75
N ILE A 124 -7.82 4.34 -4.34
CA ILE A 124 -8.77 3.26 -4.11
C ILE A 124 -8.69 2.83 -2.64
N ILE A 125 -9.84 2.60 -2.02
CA ILE A 125 -9.96 2.04 -0.68
C ILE A 125 -10.81 0.78 -0.78
N VAL A 126 -10.27 -0.36 -0.35
CA VAL A 126 -10.99 -1.65 -0.32
C VAL A 126 -11.29 -1.99 1.13
N TYR A 127 -12.55 -2.31 1.41
CA TYR A 127 -13.05 -2.60 2.75
C TYR A 127 -13.25 -4.11 2.92
N TYR A 128 -12.22 -4.74 3.47
CA TYR A 128 -12.29 -6.12 3.94
C TYR A 128 -13.20 -6.20 5.17
N ASN A 129 -13.47 -7.42 5.65
CA ASN A 129 -14.33 -7.60 6.81
C ASN A 129 -13.71 -7.04 8.08
N ASP A 130 -12.39 -7.13 8.22
CA ASP A 130 -11.64 -6.84 9.45
C ASP A 130 -10.60 -5.72 9.29
N PHE A 131 -10.29 -5.31 8.05
CA PHE A 131 -9.37 -4.21 7.78
C PHE A 131 -9.68 -3.42 6.50
N ILE A 132 -8.93 -2.33 6.32
CA ILE A 132 -8.97 -1.50 5.11
C ILE A 132 -7.62 -1.57 4.40
N SER A 133 -7.64 -1.75 3.08
CA SER A 133 -6.47 -1.54 2.21
C SER A 133 -6.64 -0.27 1.39
N ARG A 134 -5.58 0.54 1.33
CA ARG A 134 -5.54 1.83 0.62
C ARG A 134 -4.55 1.74 -0.52
N GLY A 135 -5.03 1.85 -1.74
CA GLY A 135 -4.22 1.84 -2.94
C GLY A 135 -4.11 3.21 -3.59
N LEU A 136 -2.94 3.51 -4.15
CA LEU A 136 -2.75 4.60 -5.10
C LEU A 136 -2.53 4.03 -6.49
N ILE A 137 -3.51 4.23 -7.38
CA ILE A 137 -3.48 3.81 -8.78
C ILE A 137 -2.46 4.67 -9.53
N LYS A 138 -1.36 4.04 -9.95
CA LYS A 138 -0.26 4.71 -10.67
C LYS A 138 -0.43 4.66 -12.17
N GLU A 139 -1.05 3.60 -12.68
CA GLU A 139 -1.23 3.35 -14.12
C GLU A 139 -2.47 2.47 -14.35
N ALA A 140 -3.25 2.79 -15.39
CA ALA A 140 -4.38 1.98 -15.85
C ALA A 140 -4.54 2.14 -17.37
N THR A 141 -4.12 1.12 -18.13
CA THR A 141 -4.06 1.16 -19.61
C THR A 141 -4.97 0.14 -20.30
N GLY A 142 -5.86 -0.53 -19.55
CA GLY A 142 -6.69 -1.62 -20.06
C GLY A 142 -5.99 -2.97 -19.97
N GLU A 143 -4.69 -3.03 -20.29
CA GLU A 143 -3.87 -4.25 -20.19
C GLU A 143 -3.03 -4.31 -18.90
N ILE A 144 -2.71 -3.13 -18.33
CA ILE A 144 -1.87 -2.99 -17.16
C ILE A 144 -2.62 -2.17 -16.11
N LEU A 145 -2.56 -2.64 -14.87
CA LEU A 145 -3.00 -1.92 -13.68
C LEU A 145 -1.84 -1.90 -12.68
N LYS A 146 -1.39 -0.71 -12.28
CA LYS A 146 -0.37 -0.57 -11.21
C LYS A 146 -0.96 0.11 -10.00
N ILE A 147 -0.88 -0.54 -8.86
CA ILE A 147 -1.39 -0.02 -7.59
C ILE A 147 -0.29 -0.10 -6.54
N SER A 148 -0.01 1.02 -5.89
CA SER A 148 0.81 1.08 -4.68
C SER A 148 -0.11 0.91 -3.48
N TRP A 149 -0.09 -0.28 -2.89
CA TRP A 149 -0.91 -0.62 -1.74
C TRP A 149 -0.20 -0.21 -0.45
N ASP A 150 -0.89 0.57 0.38
CA ASP A 150 -0.52 0.85 1.77
C ASP A 150 0.90 1.41 1.93
N GLY A 151 1.28 2.28 0.99
CA GLY A 151 2.59 2.94 0.96
C GLY A 151 3.74 2.08 0.44
N GLN A 152 3.48 0.84 0.01
CA GLN A 152 4.47 -0.05 -0.57
C GLN A 152 4.75 0.28 -2.05
N GLU A 153 5.77 -0.36 -2.61
CA GLU A 153 6.04 -0.29 -4.04
C GLU A 153 4.82 -0.72 -4.87
N ALA A 154 4.71 -0.18 -6.08
CA ALA A 154 3.56 -0.44 -6.93
C ALA A 154 3.58 -1.88 -7.46
N THR A 155 2.58 -2.67 -7.09
CA THR A 155 2.33 -3.98 -7.70
C THR A 155 1.82 -3.76 -9.11
N ARG A 156 2.40 -4.48 -10.07
CA ARG A 156 1.97 -4.47 -11.47
C ARG A 156 1.11 -5.70 -11.74
N TYR A 157 -0.15 -5.46 -12.02
CA TYR A 157 -1.10 -6.45 -12.50
C TYR A 157 -1.24 -6.36 -14.02
N VAL A 158 -1.52 -7.50 -14.64
CA VAL A 158 -1.93 -7.63 -16.03
C VAL A 158 -3.35 -8.16 -16.10
N ARG A 159 -4.04 -7.86 -17.19
CA ARG A 159 -5.37 -8.40 -17.42
C ARG A 159 -5.29 -9.93 -17.50
N TRP A 160 -6.18 -10.60 -16.78
CA TRP A 160 -6.29 -12.05 -16.85
C TRP A 160 -6.92 -12.46 -18.18
N ALA A 161 -6.20 -13.30 -18.92
CA ALA A 161 -6.63 -13.83 -20.21
C ALA A 161 -6.61 -15.36 -20.11
N GLN A 162 -7.71 -15.93 -19.63
CA GLN A 162 -7.98 -17.37 -19.77
C GLN A 162 -9.09 -17.59 -20.79
#